data_AF-A0A2V3HS38-F1
#
_entry.id   AF-A0A2V3HS38-F1
#
_cell.length_a   1.000
_cell.length_b   1.000
_cell.length_c   1.000
_cell.angle_alpha   90.00
_cell.angle_beta   90.00
_cell.angle_gamma   90.00
#
_symmetry.space_group_name_H-M   'P 1'
#
loop_
_entity.id
_entity.type
_entity.pdbx_description
1 polymer ?
#
loop_
_entity_poly.entity_id
_entity_poly.type
_entity_poly.pdbx_seq_one_letter_code
_entity_poly.pdbx_strand_id
1 'polypeptide(L)'
;MVLLPTGSDLEQVFPIVEIFHSIQGEGHNTGMSSVFIRFGRCNLRCPWCDTEFDEWEDMTLGQIINEISKFDCDRIILTGGEPALQDLPTLCGALGGIGYYISIETNGTVALPSGIIDWICVSPKDQEYPDVAIRQRTGNELKVVNLGQDLSMYDDLKGGFDHLYLQPCYDEGQSVEWNGLNFHDTFEQVRSRPEWRLSLQSHKWMCVE
;
A
#
# COMPACT_ATOMS: atom_id res chain seq x y z
N MET A 1 0.70 13.36 22.62
CA MET A 1 2.01 13.98 22.95
C MET A 1 2.99 13.40 21.98
N VAL A 2 3.48 14.20 21.05
CA VAL A 2 4.40 13.72 20.00
C VAL A 2 5.78 13.59 20.64
N LEU A 3 6.27 12.36 20.77
CA LEU A 3 7.61 12.09 21.28
C LEU A 3 8.58 12.17 20.11
N LEU A 4 9.57 13.07 20.20
CA LEU A 4 10.67 13.10 19.24
C LEU A 4 11.48 11.79 19.36
N PRO A 5 12.01 11.25 18.25
CA PRO A 5 12.77 10.00 18.27
C PRO A 5 13.98 10.11 19.21
N THR A 6 14.21 9.05 19.98
CA THR A 6 15.39 8.91 20.83
C THR A 6 16.61 8.46 20.01
N GLY A 7 17.81 8.61 20.57
CA GLY A 7 19.04 8.15 19.90
C GLY A 7 19.05 6.66 19.58
N SER A 8 18.35 5.81 20.36
CA SER A 8 18.21 4.39 20.06
C SER A 8 17.22 4.12 18.92
N ASP A 9 16.18 4.94 18.79
CA ASP A 9 15.17 4.77 17.72
C ASP A 9 15.79 5.03 16.35
N LEU A 10 16.70 6.01 16.27
CA LEU A 10 17.40 6.35 15.03
C LEU A 10 18.29 5.21 14.49
N GLU A 11 18.71 4.28 15.34
CA GLU A 11 19.52 3.11 14.97
C GLU A 11 18.66 1.89 14.59
N GLN A 12 17.33 1.96 14.73
CA GLN A 12 16.44 0.89 14.29
C GLN A 12 16.58 0.68 12.78
N VAL A 13 16.83 -0.56 12.37
CA VAL A 13 17.09 -0.94 10.98
C VAL A 13 15.81 -1.43 10.32
N PHE A 14 15.63 -1.05 9.06
CA PHE A 14 14.54 -1.47 8.19
C PHE A 14 15.10 -2.00 6.86
N PRO A 15 14.53 -3.06 6.28
CA PRO A 15 14.88 -3.56 4.97
C PRO A 15 14.22 -2.66 3.90
N ILE A 16 15.00 -1.83 3.22
CA ILE A 16 14.50 -0.87 2.22
C ILE A 16 14.91 -1.33 0.83
N VAL A 17 13.93 -1.54 -0.04
CA VAL A 17 14.17 -1.77 -1.47
C VAL A 17 14.53 -0.45 -2.12
N GLU A 18 13.71 0.57 -1.88
CA GLU A 18 13.91 1.91 -2.44
C GLU A 18 13.11 2.98 -1.68
N ILE A 19 13.56 4.23 -1.85
CA ILE A 19 12.85 5.43 -1.41
C ILE A 19 12.87 6.42 -2.57
N PHE A 20 11.70 6.87 -3.00
CA PHE A 20 11.58 7.78 -4.15
C PHE A 20 10.40 8.75 -3.97
N HIS A 21 10.44 9.87 -4.68
CA HIS A 21 9.38 10.88 -4.66
C HIS A 21 8.62 10.86 -5.98
N SER A 22 7.30 10.70 -5.88
CA SER A 22 6.41 10.66 -7.05
C SER A 22 4.99 11.09 -6.68
N ILE A 23 4.01 10.62 -7.44
CA ILE A 23 2.58 10.87 -7.27
C ILE A 23 1.87 9.54 -7.04
N GLN A 24 1.04 9.46 -6.00
CA GLN A 24 0.17 8.30 -5.78
C GLN A 24 -0.65 8.01 -7.03
N GLY A 25 -0.47 6.81 -7.56
CA GLY A 25 -1.12 6.38 -8.79
C GLY A 25 -2.44 5.67 -8.58
N GLU A 26 -2.80 5.31 -7.33
CA GLU A 26 -3.91 4.40 -7.02
C GLU A 26 -4.84 4.93 -5.92
N GLY A 27 -6.07 4.43 -5.92
CA GLY A 27 -7.00 4.58 -4.81
C GLY A 27 -7.59 5.98 -4.64
N HIS A 28 -7.90 6.33 -3.39
CA HIS A 28 -8.50 7.63 -3.06
C HIS A 28 -7.55 8.80 -3.29
N ASN A 29 -6.27 8.58 -3.00
CA ASN A 29 -5.24 9.61 -3.02
C ASN A 29 -4.55 9.74 -4.40
N THR A 30 -5.09 9.13 -5.46
CA THR A 30 -4.53 9.26 -6.82
C THR A 30 -4.32 10.73 -7.18
N GLY A 31 -3.10 11.08 -7.64
CA GLY A 31 -2.71 12.44 -8.00
C GLY A 31 -2.00 13.22 -6.90
N MET A 32 -1.90 12.71 -5.67
CA MET A 32 -1.19 13.38 -4.58
C MET A 32 0.32 13.12 -4.63
N SER A 33 1.12 14.18 -4.54
CA SER A 33 2.58 14.09 -4.33
C SER A 33 2.88 13.30 -3.04
N SER A 34 3.79 12.33 -3.09
CA SER A 34 4.14 11.46 -1.97
C SER A 34 5.55 10.88 -2.12
N VAL A 35 6.25 10.74 -0.99
CA VAL A 35 7.48 9.95 -0.90
C VAL A 35 7.09 8.52 -0.60
N PHE A 36 7.53 7.58 -1.43
CA PHE A 36 7.33 6.17 -1.22
C PHE A 36 8.51 5.59 -0.46
N ILE A 37 8.23 4.81 0.57
CA ILE A 37 9.20 3.96 1.25
C ILE A 37 8.77 2.53 0.98
N ARG A 38 9.52 1.85 0.11
CA ARG A 38 9.26 0.48 -0.31
C ARG A 38 10.12 -0.46 0.53
N PHE A 39 9.50 -1.30 1.36
CA PHE A 39 10.23 -2.27 2.17
C PHE A 39 10.55 -3.55 1.40
N GLY A 40 11.55 -4.28 1.87
CA GLY A 40 11.79 -5.67 1.49
C GLY A 40 10.89 -6.62 2.27
N ARG A 41 10.81 -7.87 1.78
CA ARG A 41 10.07 -9.01 2.36
C ARG A 41 8.55 -8.86 2.35
N CYS A 42 7.88 -9.82 1.73
CA CYS A 42 6.45 -10.01 1.84
C CYS A 42 6.14 -11.39 2.45
N ASN A 43 5.04 -11.48 3.20
CA ASN A 43 4.53 -12.75 3.70
C ASN A 43 3.61 -13.47 2.69
N LEU A 44 3.44 -12.92 1.50
CA LEU A 44 2.74 -13.48 0.34
C LEU A 44 3.64 -13.40 -0.90
N ARG A 45 3.34 -14.17 -1.95
CA ARG A 45 4.07 -14.15 -3.23
C ARG A 45 3.11 -14.23 -4.41
N CYS A 46 2.30 -13.17 -4.56
CA CYS A 46 1.23 -13.13 -5.57
C CYS A 46 1.86 -13.33 -6.97
N PRO A 47 1.31 -14.22 -7.82
CA PRO A 47 1.91 -14.51 -9.13
C PRO A 47 2.00 -13.30 -10.07
N TRP A 48 1.13 -12.31 -9.86
CA TRP A 48 0.97 -11.08 -10.64
C TRP A 48 1.57 -9.86 -9.92
N CYS A 49 2.39 -10.07 -8.88
CA CYS A 49 3.04 -8.97 -8.17
C CYS A 49 4.05 -8.28 -9.10
N ASP A 50 3.96 -6.96 -9.19
CA ASP A 50 4.82 -6.09 -10.00
C ASP A 50 5.98 -5.47 -9.21
N THR A 51 6.19 -5.92 -7.97
CA THR A 51 7.18 -5.38 -7.06
C THR A 51 8.20 -6.44 -6.68
N GLU A 52 9.47 -6.20 -6.95
CA GLU A 52 10.59 -7.00 -6.41
C GLU A 52 10.84 -6.62 -4.95
N PHE A 53 10.91 -7.62 -4.06
CA PHE A 53 11.10 -7.41 -2.61
C PHE A 53 12.06 -8.42 -1.96
N ASP A 54 12.79 -9.17 -2.77
CA ASP A 54 13.77 -10.17 -2.31
C ASP A 54 15.19 -9.60 -2.20
N GLU A 55 15.45 -8.43 -2.81
CA GLU A 55 16.71 -7.68 -2.70
C GLU A 55 16.44 -6.32 -2.04
N TRP A 56 17.20 -5.98 -1.00
CA TRP A 56 17.05 -4.73 -0.25
C TRP A 56 18.37 -4.33 0.42
N GLU A 57 18.44 -3.07 0.84
CA GLU A 57 19.48 -2.54 1.71
C GLU A 57 18.93 -2.33 3.13
N ASP A 58 19.74 -2.66 4.14
CA ASP A 58 19.41 -2.38 5.53
C ASP A 58 19.73 -0.91 5.83
N MET A 59 18.69 -0.10 6.05
CA MET A 59 18.83 1.32 6.40
C MET A 59 18.36 1.56 7.83
N THR A 60 19.10 2.38 8.59
CA THR A 60 18.63 2.87 9.88
C THR A 60 17.53 3.92 9.70
N LEU A 61 16.68 4.11 10.71
CA LEU A 61 15.69 5.18 10.72
C LEU A 61 16.31 6.56 10.47
N GLY A 62 17.49 6.82 11.04
CA GLY A 62 18.23 8.05 10.78
C GLY A 62 18.61 8.23 9.30
N GLN A 63 19.03 7.15 8.63
CA GLN A 63 19.32 7.18 7.19
C GLN A 63 18.04 7.40 6.36
N ILE A 64 16.94 6.75 6.73
CA ILE A 64 15.63 6.94 6.08
C ILE A 64 15.19 8.41 6.21
N ILE A 65 15.22 8.97 7.42
CA ILE A 65 14.87 10.39 7.66
C ILE A 65 15.75 11.31 6.81
N ASN A 66 17.05 11.03 6.74
CA ASN A 66 17.97 11.82 5.93
C ASN A 66 17.63 11.73 4.43
N GLU A 67 17.25 10.57 3.91
CA GLU A 67 16.84 10.44 2.50
C GLU A 67 15.54 11.18 2.21
N ILE A 68 14.47 10.92 2.97
CA ILE A 68 13.18 11.55 2.71
C ILE A 68 13.24 13.08 2.85
N SER A 69 14.13 13.60 3.70
CA SER A 69 14.30 15.04 3.91
C SER A 69 14.82 15.81 2.68
N LYS A 70 15.31 15.09 1.66
CA LYS A 70 15.76 15.68 0.40
C LYS A 70 14.59 16.06 -0.52
N PHE A 71 13.39 15.54 -0.26
CA PHE A 71 12.21 15.81 -1.08
C PHE A 71 11.35 16.91 -0.45
N ASP A 72 10.81 17.80 -1.29
CA ASP A 72 9.85 18.83 -0.87
C ASP A 72 8.44 18.24 -0.85
N CYS A 73 8.20 17.34 0.10
CA CYS A 73 6.95 16.60 0.23
C CYS A 73 6.75 16.18 1.69
N ASP A 74 5.57 16.41 2.24
CA ASP A 74 5.19 16.08 3.61
C ASP A 74 4.35 14.81 3.72
N ARG A 75 4.13 14.08 2.61
CA ARG A 75 3.36 12.84 2.58
C ARG A 75 4.25 11.64 2.32
N ILE A 76 4.07 10.60 3.11
CA ILE A 76 4.78 9.33 2.97
C ILE A 76 3.77 8.22 2.70
N ILE A 77 4.11 7.33 1.76
CA ILE A 77 3.41 6.07 1.54
C ILE A 77 4.36 4.93 1.89
N LEU A 78 4.03 4.20 2.95
CA LEU A 78 4.67 2.96 3.34
C LEU A 78 4.09 1.83 2.49
N THR A 79 4.92 1.16 1.70
CA THR A 79 4.52 0.10 0.77
C THR A 79 5.64 -0.94 0.66
N GLY A 80 5.51 -1.92 -0.23
CA GLY A 80 6.62 -2.76 -0.66
C GLY A 80 7.02 -3.81 0.34
N GLY A 81 7.28 -5.01 -0.17
CA GLY A 81 7.06 -6.19 0.65
C GLY A 81 5.68 -6.09 1.32
N GLU A 82 5.57 -6.55 2.56
CA GLU A 82 4.45 -6.19 3.43
C GLU A 82 4.94 -5.20 4.51
N PRO A 83 4.55 -3.91 4.46
CA PRO A 83 5.02 -2.91 5.42
C PRO A 83 4.58 -3.20 6.86
N ALA A 84 3.46 -3.91 7.07
CA ALA A 84 3.01 -4.28 8.40
C ALA A 84 3.89 -5.34 9.10
N LEU A 85 4.90 -5.89 8.42
CA LEU A 85 5.92 -6.74 9.04
C LEU A 85 7.02 -5.94 9.77
N GLN A 86 7.07 -4.62 9.56
CA GLN A 86 8.12 -3.76 10.10
C GLN A 86 7.75 -3.18 11.46
N ASP A 87 8.72 -2.59 12.17
CA ASP A 87 8.49 -1.85 13.42
C ASP A 87 7.84 -0.48 13.18
N LEU A 88 6.54 -0.52 12.83
CA LEU A 88 5.73 0.66 12.55
C LEU A 88 5.63 1.65 13.72
N PRO A 89 5.51 1.24 15.01
CA PRO A 89 5.54 2.18 16.13
C PRO A 89 6.75 3.10 16.15
N THR A 90 7.95 2.54 15.97
CA THR A 90 9.21 3.32 15.95
C THR A 90 9.27 4.22 14.73
N LEU A 91 9.01 3.66 13.54
CA LEU A 91 9.06 4.39 12.27
C LEU A 91 8.04 5.53 12.22
N CYS A 92 6.75 5.20 12.39
CA CYS A 92 5.66 6.18 12.24
C CYS A 92 5.66 7.20 13.37
N GLY A 93 6.05 6.80 14.59
CA GLY A 93 6.21 7.72 15.71
C GLY A 93 7.24 8.80 15.41
N ALA A 94 8.38 8.43 14.82
CA ALA A 94 9.42 9.39 14.44
C ALA A 94 9.02 10.26 13.25
N LEU A 95 8.50 9.66 12.18
CA LEU A 95 8.13 10.36 10.95
C LEU A 95 6.95 11.32 11.16
N GLY A 96 5.88 10.87 11.81
CA GLY A 96 4.78 11.74 12.22
C GLY A 96 5.25 12.79 13.23
N GLY A 97 6.26 12.44 14.02
CA GLY A 97 6.88 13.33 15.00
C GLY A 97 7.55 14.57 14.42
N ILE A 98 8.02 14.47 13.18
CA ILE A 98 8.65 15.56 12.43
C ILE A 98 7.73 16.15 11.35
N GLY A 99 6.44 15.80 11.35
CA GLY A 99 5.40 16.47 10.59
C GLY A 99 4.95 15.76 9.30
N TYR A 100 5.38 14.53 9.03
CA TYR A 100 4.90 13.79 7.87
C TYR A 100 3.48 13.22 8.08
N TYR A 101 2.67 13.29 7.04
CA TYR A 101 1.42 12.55 6.91
C TYR A 101 1.70 11.15 6.37
N ILE A 102 1.31 10.11 7.11
CA ILE A 102 1.70 8.72 6.81
C ILE A 102 0.51 7.93 6.30
N SER A 103 0.67 7.39 5.09
CA SER A 103 -0.22 6.40 4.48
C SER A 103 0.46 5.03 4.46
N ILE A 104 -0.31 3.95 4.52
CA ILE A 104 0.18 2.58 4.36
C ILE A 104 -0.65 1.82 3.31
N GLU A 105 0.02 1.05 2.47
CA GLU A 105 -0.55 0.09 1.53
C GLU A 105 -0.21 -1.32 2.04
N THR A 106 -1.18 -2.04 2.60
CA THR A 106 -0.96 -3.36 3.22
C THR A 106 -1.85 -4.44 2.60
N ASN A 107 -1.38 -5.68 2.57
CA ASN A 107 -2.21 -6.84 2.24
C ASN A 107 -3.25 -7.19 3.33
N GLY A 108 -3.17 -6.53 4.50
CA GLY A 108 -4.13 -6.66 5.60
C GLY A 108 -3.99 -7.93 6.44
N THR A 109 -2.98 -8.75 6.18
CA THR A 109 -2.77 -10.01 6.91
C THR A 109 -2.19 -9.78 8.30
N VAL A 110 -1.69 -8.59 8.61
CA VAL A 110 -1.22 -8.19 9.95
C VAL A 110 -2.07 -7.01 10.43
N ALA A 111 -2.51 -7.05 11.69
CA ALA A 111 -3.24 -5.93 12.28
C ALA A 111 -2.26 -4.81 12.63
N LEU A 112 -2.63 -3.58 12.27
CA LEU A 112 -1.82 -2.39 12.45
C LEU A 112 -2.01 -1.81 13.87
N PRO A 113 -0.96 -1.23 14.46
CA PRO A 113 -1.08 -0.43 15.67
C PRO A 113 -2.00 0.79 15.45
N SER A 114 -2.89 1.05 16.40
CA SER A 114 -3.86 2.15 16.30
C SER A 114 -3.23 3.53 16.54
N GLY A 115 -3.61 4.51 15.72
CA GLY A 115 -3.37 5.93 16.00
C GLY A 115 -1.98 6.46 15.62
N ILE A 116 -1.22 5.72 14.81
CA ILE A 116 0.11 6.14 14.32
C ILE A 116 0.19 6.28 12.79
N ILE A 117 -0.88 5.94 12.07
CA ILE A 117 -0.98 6.03 10.60
C ILE A 117 -2.22 6.85 10.29
N ASP A 118 -2.08 7.83 9.38
CA ASP A 118 -3.13 8.77 9.03
C ASP A 118 -4.06 8.22 7.94
N TRP A 119 -3.55 7.37 7.05
CA TRP A 119 -4.32 6.71 5.99
C TRP A 119 -3.99 5.23 5.84
N ILE A 120 -4.99 4.37 6.02
CA ILE A 120 -4.83 2.91 5.89
C ILE A 120 -5.57 2.44 4.64
N CYS A 121 -4.80 1.96 3.65
CA CYS A 121 -5.28 1.21 2.50
C CYS A 121 -5.02 -0.29 2.70
N VAL A 122 -6.09 -1.09 2.71
CA VAL A 122 -6.01 -2.54 2.76
C VAL A 122 -6.35 -3.11 1.39
N SER A 123 -5.44 -3.88 0.82
CA SER A 123 -5.66 -4.62 -0.41
C SER A 123 -5.59 -6.12 -0.13
N PRO A 124 -6.71 -6.77 0.21
CA PRO A 124 -6.71 -8.19 0.55
C PRO A 124 -6.32 -9.04 -0.66
N LYS A 125 -5.79 -10.23 -0.35
CA LYS A 125 -5.32 -11.23 -1.33
C LYS A 125 -5.96 -12.60 -1.10
N ASP A 126 -7.05 -12.66 -0.34
CA ASP A 126 -7.80 -13.88 0.02
C ASP A 126 -8.51 -14.54 -1.17
N GLN A 127 -8.64 -13.84 -2.30
CA GLN A 127 -9.02 -14.43 -3.59
C GLN A 127 -7.94 -15.35 -4.18
N GLU A 128 -6.67 -15.12 -3.84
CA GLU A 128 -5.52 -15.94 -4.26
C GLU A 128 -5.05 -16.86 -3.11
N TYR A 129 -5.20 -16.40 -1.87
CA TYR A 129 -4.77 -17.06 -0.64
C TYR A 129 -5.94 -17.25 0.33
N PRO A 130 -6.90 -18.14 0.03
CA PRO A 130 -8.15 -18.27 0.80
C PRO A 130 -7.94 -18.70 2.27
N ASP A 131 -6.81 -19.36 2.57
CA ASP A 131 -6.47 -19.79 3.93
C ASP A 131 -5.78 -18.69 4.77
N VAL A 132 -5.49 -17.53 4.17
CA VAL A 132 -4.82 -16.42 4.85
C VAL A 132 -5.86 -15.43 5.35
N ALA A 133 -6.01 -15.36 6.67
CA ALA A 133 -6.97 -14.46 7.30
C ALA A 133 -6.58 -12.98 7.15
N ILE A 134 -7.56 -12.15 6.76
CA ILE A 134 -7.47 -10.68 6.83
C ILE A 134 -7.64 -10.23 8.29
N ARG A 135 -6.56 -9.71 8.87
CA ARG A 135 -6.49 -9.28 10.27
C ARG A 135 -6.76 -7.78 10.42
N GLN A 136 -6.30 -6.96 9.48
CA GLN A 136 -6.66 -5.54 9.42
C GLN A 136 -8.03 -5.40 8.77
N ARG A 137 -9.08 -5.31 9.59
CA ARG A 137 -10.48 -5.27 9.13
C ARG A 137 -11.08 -3.87 9.07
N THR A 138 -10.31 -2.85 9.43
CA THR A 138 -10.74 -1.45 9.42
C THR A 138 -9.68 -0.57 8.79
N GLY A 139 -10.08 0.57 8.24
CA GLY A 139 -9.16 1.50 7.60
C GLY A 139 -9.93 2.58 6.84
N ASN A 140 -9.22 3.36 6.05
CA ASN A 140 -9.84 4.39 5.22
C ASN A 140 -10.29 3.80 3.87
N GLU A 141 -9.49 2.89 3.34
CA GLU A 141 -9.66 2.38 1.99
C GLU A 141 -9.54 0.85 1.94
N LEU A 142 -10.54 0.19 1.37
CA LEU A 142 -10.47 -1.19 0.91
C LEU A 142 -10.29 -1.18 -0.61
N LYS A 143 -9.09 -1.53 -1.08
CA LYS A 143 -8.73 -1.53 -2.51
C LYS A 143 -8.46 -2.95 -3.00
N VAL A 144 -9.48 -3.58 -3.57
CA VAL A 144 -9.42 -4.98 -4.03
C VAL A 144 -8.87 -5.05 -5.44
N VAL A 145 -7.91 -5.94 -5.68
CA VAL A 145 -7.48 -6.30 -7.05
C VAL A 145 -8.48 -7.31 -7.63
N ASN A 146 -9.04 -6.99 -8.78
CA ASN A 146 -9.98 -7.83 -9.50
C ASN A 146 -9.24 -8.89 -10.33
N LEU A 147 -9.47 -10.15 -9.97
CA LEU A 147 -9.04 -11.37 -10.68
C LEU A 147 -10.26 -12.12 -11.25
N GLY A 148 -11.46 -11.51 -11.25
CA GLY A 148 -12.71 -12.12 -11.68
C GLY A 148 -13.46 -12.87 -10.57
N GLN A 149 -13.07 -12.69 -9.31
CA GLN A 149 -13.73 -13.29 -8.14
C GLN A 149 -15.11 -12.68 -7.86
N ASP A 150 -15.94 -13.40 -7.11
CA ASP A 150 -17.20 -12.85 -6.58
C ASP A 150 -16.92 -11.87 -5.43
N LEU A 151 -17.29 -10.60 -5.62
CA LEU A 151 -17.08 -9.54 -4.63
C LEU A 151 -17.90 -9.71 -3.35
N SER A 152 -18.88 -10.63 -3.31
CA SER A 152 -19.61 -10.96 -2.09
C SER A 152 -18.70 -11.48 -0.97
N MET A 153 -17.52 -12.02 -1.31
CA MET A 153 -16.53 -12.44 -0.31
C MET A 153 -16.03 -11.30 0.59
N TYR A 154 -16.16 -10.05 0.14
CA TYR A 154 -15.75 -8.87 0.90
C TYR A 154 -16.89 -8.27 1.74
N ASP A 155 -18.10 -8.82 1.70
CA ASP A 155 -19.28 -8.23 2.35
C ASP A 155 -19.07 -7.95 3.84
N ASP A 156 -18.42 -8.86 4.56
CA ASP A 156 -18.10 -8.74 5.99
C ASP A 156 -16.90 -7.83 6.29
N LEU A 157 -16.16 -7.37 5.26
CA LEU A 157 -15.03 -6.45 5.38
C LEU A 157 -15.44 -5.01 5.06
N LYS A 158 -16.33 -4.79 4.07
CA LYS A 158 -16.71 -3.45 3.57
C LYS A 158 -17.09 -2.47 4.68
N GLY A 159 -17.80 -2.93 5.72
CA GLY A 159 -18.27 -2.08 6.81
C GLY A 159 -17.17 -1.46 7.68
N GLY A 160 -15.92 -1.91 7.55
CA GLY A 160 -14.77 -1.34 8.25
C GLY A 160 -14.05 -0.21 7.53
N PHE A 161 -14.49 0.17 6.32
CA PHE A 161 -13.77 1.10 5.45
C PHE A 161 -14.65 2.24 4.93
N ASP A 162 -14.07 3.43 4.80
CA ASP A 162 -14.75 4.63 4.30
C ASP A 162 -14.91 4.62 2.77
N HIS A 163 -13.97 3.96 2.08
CA HIS A 163 -13.93 3.90 0.62
C HIS A 163 -13.68 2.47 0.13
N LEU A 164 -14.41 2.10 -0.92
CA LEU A 164 -14.31 0.81 -1.57
C LEU A 164 -13.83 1.02 -3.02
N TYR A 165 -12.68 0.46 -3.35
CA TYR A 165 -12.10 0.54 -4.68
C TYR A 165 -11.88 -0.85 -5.25
N LEU A 166 -12.23 -1.01 -6.52
CA LEU A 166 -11.89 -2.17 -7.31
C LEU A 166 -10.84 -1.74 -8.34
N GLN A 167 -9.73 -2.47 -8.37
CA GLN A 167 -8.57 -2.20 -9.21
C GLN A 167 -8.39 -3.35 -10.21
N PRO A 168 -8.22 -3.08 -11.51
CA PRO A 168 -7.93 -4.15 -12.44
C PRO A 168 -6.55 -4.74 -12.14
N CYS A 169 -6.45 -6.07 -12.22
CA CYS A 169 -5.15 -6.71 -12.23
C CYS A 169 -4.37 -6.32 -13.48
N TYR A 170 -3.16 -5.83 -13.29
CA TYR A 170 -2.20 -5.59 -14.34
C TYR A 170 -0.99 -6.50 -14.12
N ASP A 171 -0.75 -7.41 -15.05
CA ASP A 171 0.37 -8.35 -15.03
C ASP A 171 1.34 -8.00 -16.17
N GLU A 172 2.58 -7.67 -15.81
CA GLU A 172 3.63 -7.30 -16.77
C GLU A 172 4.07 -8.46 -17.67
N GLY A 173 3.84 -9.70 -17.23
CA GLY A 173 4.10 -10.91 -18.02
C GLY A 173 3.03 -11.19 -19.08
N GLN A 174 1.92 -10.44 -19.08
CA GLN A 174 0.78 -10.66 -19.97
C GLN A 174 0.71 -9.64 -21.12
N SER A 175 -0.09 -9.96 -22.14
CA SER A 175 -0.29 -9.07 -23.28
C SER A 175 -1.12 -7.83 -22.91
N VAL A 176 -0.97 -6.77 -23.70
CA VAL A 176 -1.82 -5.57 -23.61
C VAL A 176 -3.31 -5.92 -23.75
N GLU A 177 -3.64 -6.90 -24.60
CA GLU A 177 -5.01 -7.38 -24.78
C GLU A 177 -5.54 -8.03 -23.50
N TRP A 178 -4.75 -8.91 -22.86
CA TRP A 178 -5.14 -9.57 -21.62
C TRP A 178 -5.38 -8.56 -20.49
N ASN A 179 -4.45 -7.62 -20.31
CA ASN A 179 -4.62 -6.54 -19.34
C ASN A 179 -5.85 -5.68 -19.70
N GLY A 180 -6.07 -5.36 -20.97
CA GLY A 180 -7.25 -4.61 -21.44
C GLY A 180 -8.58 -5.31 -21.12
N LEU A 181 -8.64 -6.63 -21.22
CA LEU A 181 -9.83 -7.40 -20.84
C LEU A 181 -10.11 -7.32 -19.34
N ASN A 182 -9.09 -7.38 -18.48
CA ASN A 182 -9.27 -7.21 -17.04
C ASN A 182 -9.73 -5.80 -16.66
N PHE A 183 -9.22 -4.78 -17.35
CA PHE A 183 -9.71 -3.41 -17.18
C PHE A 183 -11.19 -3.31 -17.53
N HIS A 184 -11.61 -3.95 -18.62
CA HIS A 184 -13.01 -3.96 -19.04
C HIS A 184 -13.92 -4.74 -18.08
N ASP A 185 -13.48 -5.92 -17.61
CA ASP A 185 -14.24 -6.68 -16.60
C ASP A 185 -14.41 -5.86 -15.31
N THR A 186 -13.32 -5.27 -14.81
CA THR A 186 -13.36 -4.41 -13.62
C THR A 186 -14.33 -3.25 -13.79
N PHE A 187 -14.35 -2.63 -14.98
CA PHE A 187 -15.33 -1.60 -15.32
C PHE A 187 -16.77 -2.12 -15.22
N GLU A 188 -17.09 -3.30 -15.77
CA GLU A 188 -18.44 -3.87 -15.66
C GLU A 188 -18.83 -4.21 -14.22
N GLN A 189 -17.87 -4.71 -13.41
CA GLN A 189 -18.11 -4.99 -11.98
C GLN A 189 -18.44 -3.71 -11.21
N VAL A 190 -17.66 -2.65 -11.39
CA VAL A 190 -17.89 -1.35 -10.74
C VAL A 190 -19.18 -0.69 -11.25
N ARG A 191 -19.43 -0.72 -12.57
CA ARG A 191 -20.64 -0.13 -13.18
C ARG A 191 -21.93 -0.75 -12.63
N SER A 192 -21.89 -2.05 -12.32
CA SER A 192 -23.03 -2.80 -11.78
C SER A 192 -23.17 -2.76 -10.25
N ARG A 193 -22.17 -2.22 -9.52
CA ARG A 193 -22.12 -2.16 -8.05
C ARG A 193 -21.70 -0.76 -7.58
N PRO A 194 -22.65 0.18 -7.41
CA PRO A 194 -22.36 1.59 -7.22
C PRO A 194 -21.66 1.94 -5.90
N GLU A 195 -21.56 1.00 -4.95
CA GLU A 195 -20.76 1.17 -3.75
C GLU A 195 -19.25 1.11 -4.01
N TRP A 196 -18.83 0.43 -5.08
CA TRP A 196 -17.43 0.35 -5.49
C TRP A 196 -17.06 1.51 -6.43
N ARG A 197 -15.80 1.91 -6.39
CA ARG A 197 -15.20 2.88 -7.29
C ARG A 197 -14.05 2.23 -8.05
N LEU A 198 -13.78 2.70 -9.26
CA LEU A 198 -12.64 2.22 -10.03
C LEU A 198 -11.35 2.86 -9.51
N SER A 199 -10.35 2.05 -9.16
CA SER A 199 -8.96 2.49 -8.95
C SER A 199 -8.16 2.06 -10.16
N LEU A 200 -7.50 3.00 -10.83
CA LEU A 200 -6.56 2.69 -11.91
C LEU A 200 -5.14 2.82 -11.38
N GLN A 201 -4.21 2.09 -11.97
CA GLN A 201 -2.77 2.26 -11.70
C GLN A 201 -2.22 3.33 -12.65
N SER A 202 -2.55 4.60 -12.42
CA SER A 202 -2.24 5.68 -13.39
C SER A 202 -0.74 5.90 -13.61
N HIS A 203 0.08 5.58 -12.61
CA HIS A 203 1.54 5.66 -12.68
C HIS A 203 2.12 4.81 -13.83
N LYS A 204 1.54 3.62 -14.09
CA LYS A 204 1.92 2.76 -15.23
C LYS A 204 1.75 3.44 -16.59
N TRP A 205 0.75 4.32 -16.73
CA TRP A 205 0.51 5.04 -17.98
C TRP A 205 1.33 6.32 -18.10
N MET A 206 1.70 6.91 -16.96
CA MET A 206 2.60 8.05 -16.90
C MET A 206 4.07 7.63 -17.05
N CYS A 207 4.36 6.33 -17.00
CA CYS A 207 5.72 5.76 -16.98
C CYS A 207 6.55 6.34 -15.83
N VAL A 208 5.94 6.41 -14.64
CA VAL A 208 6.58 6.81 -13.39
C VAL A 208 6.30 5.73 -12.34
N GLU A 209 7.21 5.62 -11.37
CA GLU A 209 7.00 4.81 -10.15
C GLU A 209 6.23 5.60 -9.11
#